data_AF-A0A3A0FB18-F1
#
_entry.id   AF-A0A3A0FB18-F1
#
_cell.length_a   1.000
_cell.length_b   1.000
_cell.length_c   1.000
_cell.angle_alpha   90.00
_cell.angle_beta   90.00
_cell.angle_gamma   90.00
#
_symmetry.space_group_name_H-M   'P 1'
#
loop_
_entity.id
_entity.type
_entity.pdbx_description
1 polymer ?
#
loop_
_entity_poly.entity_id
_entity_poly.type
_entity_poly.pdbx_seq_one_letter_code
_entity_poly.pdbx_strand_id
1 'polypeptide(L)'
;MNLSRRLRALAGVKTRISLFILLVLLSSNCLVWAEAQDSTCHELKARYFKLRNTDPKVLKVSDWQSLETELRGYLLQAKEPECAAQAHFQLSVIYELLFSRLDSATLLADSLQQLADLETKFPHSLLADDALVRRAELALEYYGDRKSAKEDLLKVLNKYPRSDQYTLAHGRLKDLEDQETLRQEPKEHSKNTGKLRDPGFLVMIDAGHGGEDFGAHGVGGLLEKDVTLAVALELRKLLMENLGVNAKLTRTGDTFVPLAERTQMANDYEASLFISLHSNASPDGKLKGLQTFYLDTQGDEASRLLAERENIGAFDSSESADLQFILSDLIQSSKMEESIAFARKVHAATLKTLRRRWSTAADMGVRKAPFYVLVGAHMPCILIEMFFIDNPTDGGNLASKEFRRDLALGIFEGIKNYYYEAKSDKQ
;
A
#
# COMPACT_ATOMS: atom_id res chain seq x y z
N MET A 1 42.78 76.70 0.17
CA MET A 1 42.89 75.30 0.65
C MET A 1 41.52 74.61 0.66
N ASN A 2 40.78 74.52 -0.46
CA ASN A 2 39.40 73.96 -0.40
C ASN A 2 38.74 73.50 -1.73
N LEU A 3 39.50 73.04 -2.74
CA LEU A 3 38.89 72.45 -3.95
C LEU A 3 39.43 71.04 -4.27
N SER A 4 40.72 70.79 -4.04
CA SER A 4 41.36 69.50 -4.28
C SER A 4 40.97 68.39 -3.30
N ARG A 5 40.48 68.75 -2.09
CA ARG A 5 39.95 67.78 -1.11
C ARG A 5 38.50 67.37 -1.39
N ARG A 6 37.70 68.21 -2.07
CA ARG A 6 36.30 67.88 -2.41
C ARG A 6 36.18 66.97 -3.64
N LEU A 7 37.14 67.02 -4.57
CA LEU A 7 37.13 66.15 -5.76
C LEU A 7 37.59 64.70 -5.50
N ARG A 8 38.44 64.45 -4.49
CA ARG A 8 38.83 63.07 -4.10
C ARG A 8 37.75 62.32 -3.31
N ALA A 9 36.85 63.05 -2.63
CA ALA A 9 35.72 62.45 -1.93
C ALA A 9 34.61 61.98 -2.91
N LEU A 10 34.48 62.60 -4.09
CA LEU A 10 33.46 62.24 -5.08
C LEU A 10 33.88 61.07 -5.99
N ALA A 11 35.18 60.84 -6.18
CA ALA A 11 35.69 59.72 -6.99
C ALA A 11 35.60 58.37 -6.25
N GLY A 12 35.84 58.32 -4.94
CA GLY A 12 35.76 57.09 -4.13
C GLY A 12 34.33 56.67 -3.76
N VAL A 13 33.37 57.59 -3.81
CA VAL A 13 31.95 57.30 -3.57
C VAL A 13 31.29 56.71 -4.82
N LYS A 14 31.65 57.15 -6.03
CA LYS A 14 31.10 56.57 -7.27
C LYS A 14 31.58 55.14 -7.56
N THR A 15 32.82 54.78 -7.20
CA THR A 15 33.34 53.41 -7.36
C THR A 15 32.78 52.46 -6.30
N ARG A 16 32.58 52.92 -5.05
CA ARG A 16 31.96 52.10 -3.99
C ARG A 16 30.46 51.89 -4.18
N ILE A 17 29.72 52.89 -4.68
CA ILE A 17 28.30 52.73 -5.04
C ILE A 17 28.14 51.78 -6.24
N SER A 18 29.05 51.83 -7.22
CA SER A 18 28.99 50.92 -8.38
C SER A 18 29.29 49.45 -8.03
N LEU A 19 30.25 49.18 -7.11
CA LEU A 19 30.46 47.81 -6.62
C LEU A 19 29.33 47.32 -5.72
N PHE A 20 28.71 48.18 -4.92
CA PHE A 20 27.60 47.81 -4.04
C PHE A 20 26.32 47.53 -4.84
N ILE A 21 26.04 48.30 -5.90
CA ILE A 21 24.92 48.04 -6.82
C ILE A 21 25.17 46.77 -7.65
N LEU A 22 26.42 46.47 -8.04
CA LEU A 22 26.74 45.22 -8.73
C LEU A 22 26.65 44.00 -7.80
N LEU A 23 27.04 44.12 -6.53
CA LEU A 23 26.88 43.05 -5.53
C LEU A 23 25.41 42.84 -5.17
N VAL A 24 24.62 43.91 -5.07
CA VAL A 24 23.17 43.83 -4.85
C VAL A 24 22.45 43.27 -6.06
N LEU A 25 22.85 43.58 -7.30
CA LEU A 25 22.24 42.98 -8.50
C LEU A 25 22.65 41.51 -8.73
N LEU A 26 23.87 41.13 -8.34
CA LEU A 26 24.30 39.72 -8.33
C LEU A 26 23.63 38.93 -7.20
N SER A 27 23.39 39.53 -6.03
CA SER A 27 22.62 38.89 -4.95
C SER A 27 21.12 38.90 -5.21
N SER A 28 20.58 39.89 -5.93
CA SER A 28 19.16 39.95 -6.34
C SER A 28 18.85 38.90 -7.40
N ASN A 29 19.74 38.69 -8.37
CA ASN A 29 19.61 37.57 -9.29
C ASN A 29 19.88 36.22 -8.60
N CYS A 30 20.66 36.16 -7.53
CA CYS A 30 20.76 34.90 -6.77
C CYS A 30 19.49 34.63 -5.96
N LEU A 31 18.89 35.65 -5.35
CA LEU A 31 17.64 35.56 -4.57
C LEU A 31 16.42 35.25 -5.44
N VAL A 32 16.23 35.98 -6.55
CA VAL A 32 15.07 35.81 -7.44
C VAL A 32 15.08 34.41 -8.09
N TRP A 33 16.26 33.88 -8.40
CA TRP A 33 16.38 32.54 -8.99
C TRP A 33 16.29 31.42 -7.95
N ALA A 34 16.68 31.66 -6.69
CA ALA A 34 16.44 30.73 -5.60
C ALA A 34 14.95 30.67 -5.24
N GLU A 35 14.28 31.82 -5.10
CA GLU A 35 12.82 31.90 -4.84
C GLU A 35 11.98 31.28 -5.98
N ALA A 36 12.37 31.48 -7.24
CA ALA A 36 11.67 30.88 -8.39
C ALA A 36 11.90 29.35 -8.52
N GLN A 37 13.03 28.85 -8.01
CA GLN A 37 13.33 27.42 -8.05
C GLN A 37 12.62 26.67 -6.91
N ASP A 38 12.48 27.30 -5.75
CA ASP A 38 11.62 26.84 -4.67
C ASP A 38 10.16 26.76 -5.14
N SER A 39 9.64 27.77 -5.84
CA SER A 39 8.26 27.71 -6.35
C SER A 39 8.04 26.56 -7.34
N THR A 40 8.99 26.31 -8.24
CA THR A 40 8.88 25.25 -9.24
C THR A 40 8.83 23.86 -8.60
N CYS A 41 9.66 23.59 -7.59
CA CYS A 41 9.62 22.32 -6.85
C CYS A 41 8.24 22.09 -6.21
N HIS A 42 7.70 23.11 -5.53
CA HIS A 42 6.39 23.02 -4.88
C HIS A 42 5.25 22.83 -5.89
N GLU A 43 5.32 23.48 -7.05
CA GLU A 43 4.35 23.32 -8.14
C GLU A 43 4.35 21.89 -8.71
N LEU A 44 5.53 21.34 -9.01
CA LEU A 44 5.67 19.97 -9.50
C LEU A 44 5.20 18.94 -8.47
N LYS A 45 5.52 19.18 -7.19
CA LYS A 45 4.99 18.39 -6.07
C LYS A 45 3.47 18.43 -6.00
N ALA A 46 2.88 19.62 -6.04
CA ALA A 46 1.42 19.78 -6.01
C ALA A 46 0.76 19.12 -7.21
N ARG A 47 1.36 19.24 -8.40
CA ARG A 47 0.86 18.60 -9.62
C ARG A 47 0.95 17.07 -9.53
N TYR A 48 2.05 16.53 -9.01
CA TYR A 48 2.17 15.10 -8.73
C TYR A 48 1.03 14.60 -7.84
N PHE A 49 0.78 15.26 -6.71
CA PHE A 49 -0.31 14.86 -5.81
C PHE A 49 -1.69 15.05 -6.44
N LYS A 50 -1.88 16.12 -7.22
CA LYS A 50 -3.12 16.33 -7.97
C LYS A 50 -3.38 15.18 -8.94
N LEU A 51 -2.39 14.77 -9.74
CA LEU A 51 -2.54 13.63 -10.64
C LEU A 51 -2.75 12.34 -9.85
N ARG A 52 -1.97 12.09 -8.80
CA ARG A 52 -2.10 10.89 -7.97
C ARG A 52 -3.47 10.74 -7.32
N ASN A 53 -4.10 11.87 -6.97
CA ASN A 53 -5.42 11.90 -6.32
C ASN A 53 -6.58 12.09 -7.32
N THR A 54 -6.31 12.15 -8.63
CA THR A 54 -7.34 12.21 -9.66
C THR A 54 -7.84 10.79 -9.96
N ASP A 55 -9.13 10.64 -10.27
CA ASP A 55 -9.72 9.34 -10.64
C ASP A 55 -8.90 8.67 -11.79
N PRO A 56 -8.38 7.44 -11.57
CA PRO A 56 -7.62 6.69 -12.58
C PRO A 56 -8.33 6.51 -13.92
N LYS A 57 -9.68 6.51 -13.94
CA LYS A 57 -10.51 6.37 -15.14
C LYS A 57 -10.46 7.58 -16.06
N VAL A 58 -10.20 8.77 -15.52
CA VAL A 58 -10.09 10.01 -16.30
C VAL A 58 -8.64 10.40 -16.60
N LEU A 59 -7.69 9.87 -15.82
CA LEU A 59 -6.26 10.07 -16.01
C LEU A 59 -5.73 9.37 -17.26
N LYS A 60 -5.24 10.16 -18.20
CA LYS A 60 -4.60 9.65 -19.40
C LYS A 60 -3.12 9.36 -19.14
N VAL A 61 -2.58 8.38 -19.86
CA VAL A 61 -1.13 8.11 -19.89
C VAL A 61 -0.33 9.38 -20.22
N SER A 62 -0.87 10.23 -21.11
CA SER A 62 -0.26 11.51 -21.49
C SER A 62 -0.09 12.50 -20.34
N ASP A 63 -0.97 12.46 -19.32
CA ASP A 63 -0.89 13.38 -18.19
C ASP A 63 0.33 13.05 -17.31
N TRP A 64 0.57 11.76 -17.11
CA TRP A 64 1.75 11.23 -16.41
C TRP A 64 3.03 11.43 -17.20
N GLN A 65 3.01 11.22 -18.51
CA GLN A 65 4.16 11.49 -19.39
C GLN A 65 4.53 12.98 -19.40
N SER A 66 3.53 13.88 -19.38
CA SER A 66 3.79 15.31 -19.28
C SER A 66 4.49 15.67 -17.96
N LEU A 67 4.01 15.13 -16.83
CA LEU A 67 4.66 15.37 -15.54
C LEU A 67 6.06 14.73 -15.47
N GLU A 68 6.25 13.54 -16.04
CA GLU A 68 7.56 12.89 -16.17
C GLU A 68 8.57 13.79 -16.88
N THR A 69 8.17 14.37 -18.01
CA THR A 69 9.05 15.26 -18.80
C THR A 69 9.42 16.51 -18.02
N GLU A 70 8.49 17.09 -17.27
CA GLU A 70 8.74 18.28 -16.44
C GLU A 70 9.65 17.98 -15.24
N LEU A 71 9.42 16.87 -14.53
CA LEU A 71 10.27 16.44 -13.42
C LEU A 71 11.71 16.15 -13.88
N ARG A 72 11.88 15.52 -15.05
CA ARG A 72 13.22 15.32 -15.63
C ARG A 72 13.89 16.64 -16.01
N GLY A 73 13.14 17.56 -16.63
CA GLY A 73 13.63 18.89 -16.94
C GLY A 73 14.08 19.63 -15.68
N TYR A 74 13.31 19.52 -14.58
CA TYR A 74 13.66 20.07 -13.28
C TYR A 74 14.97 19.48 -12.74
N LEU A 75 15.12 18.15 -12.77
CA LEU A 75 16.32 17.47 -12.24
C LEU A 75 17.63 17.88 -12.94
N LEU A 76 17.59 18.31 -14.20
CA LEU A 76 18.77 18.80 -14.92
C LEU A 76 19.35 20.10 -14.33
N GLN A 77 18.53 20.87 -13.62
CA GLN A 77 18.89 22.18 -13.07
C GLN A 77 18.65 22.28 -11.57
N ALA A 78 18.23 21.19 -10.91
CA ALA A 78 17.88 21.16 -9.51
C ALA A 78 19.08 21.54 -8.62
N LYS A 79 18.92 22.57 -7.79
CA LYS A 79 19.92 23.04 -6.83
C LYS A 79 19.61 22.62 -5.39
N GLU A 80 18.34 22.41 -5.09
CA GLU A 80 17.86 22.02 -3.76
C GLU A 80 17.87 20.48 -3.61
N PRO A 81 18.72 19.93 -2.70
CA PRO A 81 18.88 18.49 -2.56
C PRO A 81 17.61 17.74 -2.17
N GLU A 82 16.78 18.30 -1.29
CA GLU A 82 15.54 17.66 -0.83
C GLU A 82 14.51 17.58 -1.96
N CYS A 83 14.33 18.67 -2.70
CA CYS A 83 13.45 18.70 -3.87
C CYS A 83 13.93 17.77 -4.99
N ALA A 84 15.24 17.68 -5.21
CA ALA A 84 15.81 16.76 -6.19
C ALA A 84 15.58 15.30 -5.77
N ALA A 85 15.80 14.96 -4.49
CA ALA A 85 15.50 13.63 -3.96
C ALA A 85 14.01 13.28 -4.13
N GLN A 86 13.12 14.23 -3.81
CA GLN A 86 11.68 14.04 -3.98
C GLN A 86 11.31 13.83 -5.46
N ALA A 87 11.87 14.61 -6.38
CA ALA A 87 11.61 14.47 -7.81
C ALA A 87 12.05 13.11 -8.36
N HIS A 88 13.20 12.58 -7.90
CA HIS A 88 13.63 11.21 -8.23
C HIS A 88 12.62 10.16 -7.75
N PHE A 89 12.15 10.28 -6.50
CA PHE A 89 11.15 9.35 -5.96
C PHE A 89 9.82 9.42 -6.72
N GLN A 90 9.37 10.64 -7.06
CA GLN A 90 8.16 10.83 -7.84
C GLN A 90 8.28 10.25 -9.25
N LEU A 91 9.42 10.42 -9.91
CA LEU A 91 9.68 9.80 -11.20
C LEU A 91 9.68 8.28 -11.13
N SER A 92 10.23 7.67 -10.08
CA SER A 92 10.19 6.21 -9.94
C SER A 92 8.74 5.70 -9.88
N VAL A 93 7.90 6.36 -9.08
CA VAL A 93 6.47 6.02 -8.98
C VAL A 93 5.75 6.23 -10.32
N ILE A 94 6.02 7.33 -11.03
CA ILE A 94 5.44 7.57 -12.36
C ILE A 94 5.86 6.48 -13.34
N TYR A 95 7.11 6.07 -13.34
CA TYR A 95 7.59 5.00 -14.20
C TYR A 95 6.96 3.65 -13.88
N GLU A 96 6.74 3.33 -12.61
CA GLU A 96 6.01 2.12 -12.20
C GLU A 96 4.54 2.14 -12.67
N LEU A 97 3.88 3.29 -12.54
CA LEU A 97 2.50 3.48 -13.04
C LEU A 97 2.42 3.39 -14.57
N LEU A 98 3.40 3.96 -15.28
CA LEU A 98 3.46 3.85 -16.73
C LEU A 98 3.79 2.41 -17.15
N PHE A 99 4.66 1.72 -16.41
CA PHE A 99 4.97 0.31 -16.63
C PHE A 99 3.73 -0.56 -16.48
N SER A 100 2.92 -0.38 -15.43
CA SER A 100 1.70 -1.18 -15.25
C SER A 100 0.67 -0.97 -16.37
N ARG A 101 0.65 0.20 -17.00
CA ARG A 101 -0.28 0.53 -18.10
C ARG A 101 0.23 0.18 -19.50
N LEU A 102 1.56 0.19 -19.71
CA LEU A 102 2.18 0.06 -21.02
C LEU A 102 3.01 -1.23 -21.17
N ASP A 103 3.24 -1.96 -20.08
CA ASP A 103 4.02 -3.20 -19.99
C ASP A 103 5.44 -3.09 -20.62
N SER A 104 6.07 -1.92 -20.51
CA SER A 104 7.42 -1.69 -21.06
C SER A 104 8.51 -1.91 -20.01
N ALA A 105 9.32 -2.94 -20.19
CA ALA A 105 10.46 -3.25 -19.30
C ALA A 105 11.45 -2.09 -19.13
N THR A 106 11.55 -1.17 -20.10
CA THR A 106 12.40 0.03 -19.99
C THR A 106 11.92 0.98 -18.89
N LEU A 107 10.61 1.11 -18.69
CA LEU A 107 10.04 1.98 -17.65
C LEU A 107 10.35 1.43 -16.26
N LEU A 108 10.28 0.11 -16.08
CA LEU A 108 10.66 -0.50 -14.81
C LEU A 108 12.16 -0.32 -14.52
N ALA A 109 13.02 -0.42 -15.54
CA ALA A 109 14.44 -0.12 -15.42
C ALA A 109 14.69 1.37 -15.08
N ASP A 110 13.95 2.29 -15.70
CA ASP A 110 14.03 3.72 -15.40
C ASP A 110 13.61 4.00 -13.95
N SER A 111 12.55 3.35 -13.45
CA SER A 111 12.16 3.45 -12.03
C SER A 111 13.28 3.04 -11.08
N LEU A 112 13.85 1.85 -11.29
CA LEU A 112 14.98 1.35 -10.50
C LEU A 112 16.18 2.31 -10.54
N GLN A 113 16.45 2.93 -11.69
CA GLN A 113 17.51 3.92 -11.85
C GLN A 113 17.22 5.20 -11.06
N GLN A 114 15.97 5.69 -11.03
CA GLN A 114 15.61 6.86 -10.23
C GLN A 114 15.78 6.60 -8.73
N LEU A 115 15.36 5.44 -8.25
CA LEU A 115 15.55 5.02 -6.85
C LEU A 115 17.04 4.90 -6.50
N ALA A 116 17.84 4.37 -7.44
CA ALA A 116 19.29 4.27 -7.26
C ALA A 116 20.00 5.63 -7.23
N ASP A 117 19.61 6.52 -8.13
CA ASP A 117 20.10 7.90 -8.17
C ASP A 117 19.75 8.64 -6.89
N LEU A 118 18.53 8.46 -6.37
CA LEU A 118 18.09 9.06 -5.12
C LEU A 118 19.03 8.66 -3.97
N GLU A 119 19.23 7.36 -3.76
CA GLU A 119 20.07 6.87 -2.66
C GLU A 119 21.54 7.28 -2.82
N THR A 120 22.05 7.28 -4.05
CA THR A 120 23.46 7.57 -4.34
C THR A 120 23.76 9.06 -4.22
N LYS A 121 22.89 9.92 -4.78
CA LYS A 121 23.11 11.37 -4.86
C LYS A 121 22.61 12.10 -3.62
N PHE A 122 21.58 11.57 -2.94
CA PHE A 122 20.94 12.21 -1.78
C PHE A 122 20.87 11.27 -0.57
N PRO A 123 22.01 10.73 -0.09
CA PRO A 123 22.07 9.73 0.98
C PRO A 123 21.66 10.26 2.36
N HIS A 124 21.40 11.56 2.50
CA HIS A 124 20.92 12.18 3.74
C HIS A 124 19.42 12.52 3.70
N SER A 125 18.77 12.30 2.55
CA SER A 125 17.34 12.49 2.41
C SER A 125 16.58 11.47 3.26
N LEU A 126 15.44 11.89 3.82
CA LEU A 126 14.48 11.00 4.48
C LEU A 126 13.84 10.00 3.50
N LEU A 127 14.03 10.16 2.19
CA LEU A 127 13.54 9.24 1.16
C LEU A 127 14.59 8.22 0.72
N ALA A 128 15.81 8.28 1.24
CA ALA A 128 16.92 7.44 0.76
C ALA A 128 16.74 5.97 1.18
N ASP A 129 16.22 5.74 2.37
CA ASP A 129 15.82 4.44 2.89
C ASP A 129 14.53 3.93 2.24
N ASP A 130 13.52 4.80 2.02
CA ASP A 130 12.34 4.46 1.22
C ASP A 130 12.73 3.96 -0.17
N ALA A 131 13.71 4.63 -0.81
CA ALA A 131 14.18 4.25 -2.13
C ALA A 131 14.84 2.87 -2.15
N LEU A 132 15.61 2.53 -1.11
CA LEU A 132 16.23 1.22 -0.95
C LEU A 132 15.19 0.11 -0.75
N VAL A 133 14.19 0.35 0.11
CA VAL A 133 13.11 -0.62 0.33
C VAL A 133 12.32 -0.83 -0.96
N ARG A 134 11.92 0.25 -1.65
CA ARG A 134 11.17 0.12 -2.90
C ARG A 134 11.98 -0.60 -3.98
N ARG A 135 13.27 -0.30 -4.09
CA ARG A 135 14.17 -0.99 -5.04
C ARG A 135 14.26 -2.49 -4.74
N ALA A 136 14.35 -2.87 -3.46
CA ALA A 136 14.34 -4.26 -3.04
C ALA A 136 13.00 -4.96 -3.37
N GLU A 137 11.87 -4.30 -3.16
CA GLU A 137 10.55 -4.83 -3.51
C GLU A 137 10.41 -5.08 -5.01
N LEU A 138 10.78 -4.10 -5.84
CA LEU A 138 10.73 -4.23 -7.30
C LEU A 138 11.66 -5.35 -7.79
N ALA A 139 12.86 -5.49 -7.20
CA ALA A 139 13.78 -6.59 -7.50
C ALA A 139 13.15 -7.96 -7.20
N LEU A 140 12.46 -8.09 -6.07
CA LEU A 140 11.78 -9.34 -5.70
C LEU A 140 10.55 -9.62 -6.56
N GLU A 141 9.73 -8.61 -6.81
CA GLU A 141 8.43 -8.74 -7.47
C GLU A 141 8.58 -9.06 -8.96
N TYR A 142 9.44 -8.34 -9.67
CA TYR A 142 9.51 -8.41 -11.12
C TYR A 142 10.69 -9.22 -11.65
N TYR A 143 11.81 -9.24 -10.91
CA TYR A 143 13.03 -9.92 -11.36
C TYR A 143 13.34 -11.19 -10.57
N GLY A 144 12.68 -11.40 -9.42
CA GLY A 144 13.04 -12.47 -8.49
C GLY A 144 14.49 -12.36 -7.96
N ASP A 145 15.11 -11.17 -8.07
CA ASP A 145 16.50 -10.92 -7.73
C ASP A 145 16.64 -10.69 -6.22
N ARG A 146 16.67 -11.80 -5.50
CA ARG A 146 16.82 -11.84 -4.03
C ARG A 146 18.15 -11.27 -3.57
N LYS A 147 19.20 -11.38 -4.40
CA LYS A 147 20.54 -10.93 -4.02
C LYS A 147 20.56 -9.41 -3.93
N SER A 148 20.14 -8.73 -4.99
CA SER A 148 20.06 -7.26 -5.02
C SER A 148 19.10 -6.75 -3.95
N ALA A 149 17.95 -7.40 -3.77
CA ALA A 149 17.01 -7.05 -2.70
C ALA A 149 17.63 -7.17 -1.30
N LYS A 150 18.36 -8.26 -1.01
CA LYS A 150 19.07 -8.44 0.26
C LYS A 150 20.13 -7.36 0.48
N GLU A 151 20.90 -7.03 -0.55
CA GLU A 151 21.91 -5.97 -0.49
C GLU A 151 21.29 -4.61 -0.12
N ASP A 152 20.14 -4.27 -0.71
CA ASP A 152 19.47 -3.00 -0.44
C ASP A 152 18.83 -2.94 0.94
N LEU A 153 18.16 -4.00 1.37
CA LEU A 153 17.59 -4.07 2.71
C LEU A 153 18.70 -4.02 3.78
N LEU A 154 19.85 -4.67 3.56
CA LEU A 154 20.99 -4.56 4.46
C LEU A 154 21.56 -3.14 4.51
N LYS A 155 21.54 -2.39 3.40
CA LYS A 155 21.91 -0.97 3.41
C LYS A 155 20.97 -0.16 4.28
N VAL A 156 19.66 -0.43 4.28
CA VAL A 156 18.70 0.23 5.19
C VAL A 156 19.14 0.05 6.64
N LEU A 157 19.38 -1.20 7.06
CA LEU A 157 19.76 -1.51 8.45
C LEU A 157 21.09 -0.87 8.86
N ASN A 158 22.09 -0.89 7.96
CA ASN A 158 23.44 -0.44 8.28
C ASN A 158 23.62 1.08 8.17
N LYS A 159 23.01 1.70 7.17
CA LYS A 159 23.19 3.13 6.85
C LYS A 159 22.11 4.00 7.48
N TYR A 160 20.91 3.45 7.72
CA TYR A 160 19.75 4.16 8.26
C TYR A 160 19.13 3.43 9.47
N PRO A 161 19.90 3.16 10.55
CA PRO A 161 19.46 2.35 11.69
C PRO A 161 18.34 2.98 12.55
N ARG A 162 17.96 4.22 12.28
CA ARG A 162 16.89 4.96 12.99
C ARG A 162 15.72 5.34 12.07
N SER A 163 15.71 4.87 10.83
CA SER A 163 14.62 5.15 9.90
C SER A 163 13.37 4.35 10.27
N ASP A 164 12.21 4.88 9.88
CA ASP A 164 10.90 4.21 9.99
C ASP A 164 10.85 2.91 9.18
N GLN A 165 11.61 2.85 8.09
CA GLN A 165 11.73 1.68 7.22
C GLN A 165 12.64 0.57 7.78
N TYR A 166 13.33 0.79 8.90
CA TYR A 166 14.21 -0.21 9.52
C TYR A 166 13.49 -1.53 9.82
N THR A 167 12.31 -1.44 10.45
CA THR A 167 11.55 -2.63 10.88
C THR A 167 11.06 -3.43 9.68
N LEU A 168 10.60 -2.74 8.63
CA LEU A 168 10.17 -3.35 7.38
C LEU A 168 11.35 -4.06 6.69
N ALA A 169 12.49 -3.39 6.58
CA ALA A 169 13.67 -3.95 5.94
C ALA A 169 14.22 -5.17 6.69
N HIS A 170 14.24 -5.11 8.03
CA HIS A 170 14.66 -6.21 8.87
C HIS A 170 13.72 -7.41 8.76
N GLY A 171 12.40 -7.17 8.75
CA GLY A 171 11.39 -8.21 8.52
C GLY A 171 11.57 -8.92 7.18
N ARG A 172 11.76 -8.14 6.10
CA ARG A 172 11.98 -8.69 4.75
C ARG A 172 13.27 -9.49 4.63
N LEU A 173 14.35 -9.07 5.28
CA LEU A 173 15.60 -9.85 5.33
C LEU A 173 15.39 -11.20 6.00
N LYS A 174 14.69 -11.21 7.12
CA LYS A 174 14.36 -12.46 7.82
C LYS A 174 13.50 -13.38 6.95
N ASP A 175 12.51 -12.84 6.24
CA ASP A 175 11.70 -13.63 5.31
C ASP A 175 12.55 -14.26 4.20
N LEU A 176 13.52 -13.50 3.66
CA LEU A 176 14.43 -13.99 2.61
C LEU A 176 15.37 -15.09 3.13
N GLU A 177 15.89 -14.92 4.35
CA GLU A 177 16.76 -15.90 5.00
C GLU A 177 16.00 -17.18 5.33
N ASP A 178 14.82 -17.08 5.96
CA ASP A 178 13.96 -18.22 6.27
C ASP A 178 13.62 -19.02 4.99
N GLN A 179 13.41 -18.33 3.85
CA GLN A 179 13.20 -18.98 2.56
C GLN A 179 14.46 -19.64 1.96
N GLU A 180 15.66 -19.19 2.31
CA GLU A 180 16.92 -19.84 1.94
C GLU A 180 17.18 -21.07 2.81
N THR A 181 16.93 -21.00 4.12
CA THR A 181 17.08 -22.14 5.05
C THR A 181 16.12 -23.27 4.68
N LEU A 182 14.87 -22.95 4.33
CA LEU A 182 13.88 -23.92 3.84
C LEU A 182 14.26 -24.57 2.50
N ARG A 183 15.18 -23.97 1.72
CA ARG A 183 15.68 -24.55 0.45
C ARG A 183 16.89 -25.45 0.64
N GLN A 184 17.61 -25.33 1.76
CA GLN A 184 18.84 -26.07 2.05
C GLN A 184 18.62 -27.34 2.89
N GLU A 185 17.44 -27.58 3.43
CA GLU A 185 17.12 -28.87 4.06
C GLU A 185 17.13 -30.01 3.02
N PRO A 186 17.64 -31.22 3.36
CA PRO A 186 17.63 -32.35 2.44
C PRO A 186 16.18 -32.73 2.15
N LYS A 187 15.76 -32.57 0.90
CA LYS A 187 14.45 -33.04 0.44
C LYS A 187 14.44 -34.57 0.43
N GLU A 188 14.01 -35.15 1.54
CA GLU A 188 13.50 -36.53 1.51
C GLU A 188 12.28 -36.57 0.59
N HIS A 189 12.25 -37.62 -0.24
CA HIS A 189 11.37 -37.78 -1.40
C HIS A 189 9.89 -37.51 -1.08
N SER A 190 9.41 -36.31 -1.41
CA SER A 190 8.00 -36.10 -1.73
C SER A 190 7.89 -35.96 -3.24
N LYS A 191 7.24 -36.94 -3.87
CA LYS A 191 6.84 -36.93 -5.28
C LYS A 191 5.93 -35.71 -5.50
N ASN A 192 6.52 -34.58 -5.89
CA ASN A 192 5.75 -33.43 -6.29
C ASN A 192 5.31 -33.63 -7.74
N THR A 193 4.09 -34.12 -7.93
CA THR A 193 3.37 -34.00 -9.19
C THR A 193 3.28 -32.51 -9.51
N GLY A 194 3.97 -32.05 -10.55
CA GLY A 194 4.00 -30.65 -10.97
C GLY A 194 2.58 -30.11 -11.16
N LYS A 195 2.10 -29.34 -10.17
CA LYS A 195 0.88 -28.55 -10.32
C LYS A 195 1.26 -27.32 -11.13
N LEU A 196 0.76 -27.24 -12.36
CA LEU A 196 0.86 -26.06 -13.21
C LEU A 196 0.32 -24.86 -12.42
N ARG A 197 1.13 -23.80 -12.30
CA ARG A 197 0.68 -22.51 -11.75
C ARG A 197 -0.46 -21.99 -12.63
N ASP A 198 -1.49 -21.42 -12.02
CA ASP A 198 -2.53 -20.69 -12.76
C ASP A 198 -2.28 -19.18 -12.60
N PRO A 199 -1.42 -18.59 -13.43
CA PRO A 199 -1.11 -17.17 -13.33
C PRO A 199 -2.31 -16.27 -13.66
N GLY A 200 -3.37 -16.81 -14.27
CA GLY A 200 -4.58 -16.06 -14.62
C GLY A 200 -5.55 -15.87 -13.44
N PHE A 201 -5.29 -16.48 -12.28
CA PHE A 201 -6.11 -16.29 -11.09
C PHE A 201 -5.36 -15.47 -10.05
N LEU A 202 -5.86 -14.25 -9.78
CA LEU A 202 -5.27 -13.32 -8.81
C LEU A 202 -6.24 -13.08 -7.65
N VAL A 203 -5.76 -13.22 -6.42
CA VAL A 203 -6.49 -12.80 -5.22
C VAL A 203 -5.90 -11.49 -4.70
N MET A 204 -6.71 -10.44 -4.62
CA MET A 204 -6.35 -9.21 -3.92
C MET A 204 -6.73 -9.33 -2.45
N ILE A 205 -5.75 -9.14 -1.55
CA ILE A 205 -5.93 -9.21 -0.10
C ILE A 205 -5.74 -7.82 0.47
N ASP A 206 -6.83 -7.24 0.95
CA ASP A 206 -6.80 -5.97 1.64
C ASP A 206 -6.56 -6.17 3.14
N ALA A 207 -5.47 -5.59 3.65
CA ALA A 207 -5.22 -5.53 5.09
C ALA A 207 -5.81 -4.23 5.63
N GLY A 208 -6.93 -4.32 6.37
CA GLY A 208 -7.65 -3.19 6.96
C GLY A 208 -6.73 -2.22 7.72
N HIS A 209 -7.07 -0.92 7.68
CA HIS A 209 -6.34 0.17 8.34
C HIS A 209 -4.88 0.33 7.87
N GLY A 210 -3.99 0.86 8.72
CA GLY A 210 -2.55 1.05 8.46
C GLY A 210 -2.10 2.49 8.62
N GLY A 211 -0.82 2.69 8.97
CA GLY A 211 -0.25 4.01 9.22
C GLY A 211 -0.91 4.69 10.43
N GLU A 212 -1.44 5.89 10.21
CA GLU A 212 -2.14 6.69 11.23
C GLU A 212 -3.51 6.13 11.62
N ASP A 213 -4.09 5.27 10.77
CA ASP A 213 -5.31 4.54 11.10
C ASP A 213 -4.95 3.24 11.82
N PHE A 214 -5.19 3.23 13.14
CA PHE A 214 -4.90 2.09 14.01
C PHE A 214 -5.98 1.00 13.95
N GLY A 215 -7.18 1.34 13.47
CA GLY A 215 -8.39 0.54 13.68
C GLY A 215 -8.73 0.35 15.17
N ALA A 216 -9.41 -0.75 15.47
CA ALA A 216 -9.79 -1.12 16.81
C ALA A 216 -8.58 -1.44 17.71
N HIS A 217 -8.73 -1.07 18.98
CA HIS A 217 -7.77 -1.37 20.03
C HIS A 217 -8.24 -2.58 20.82
N GLY A 218 -7.34 -3.55 20.97
CA GLY A 218 -7.62 -4.84 21.57
C GLY A 218 -6.97 -5.06 22.93
N VAL A 219 -7.19 -6.28 23.43
CA VAL A 219 -6.64 -6.74 24.70
C VAL A 219 -5.11 -6.64 24.70
N GLY A 220 -4.55 -6.07 25.77
CA GLY A 220 -3.09 -5.99 25.94
C GLY A 220 -2.39 -5.01 24.98
N GLY A 221 -3.12 -4.07 24.39
CA GLY A 221 -2.56 -3.08 23.45
C GLY A 221 -2.41 -3.60 22.03
N LEU A 222 -3.07 -4.71 21.69
CA LEU A 222 -3.14 -5.22 20.32
C LEU A 222 -3.82 -4.20 19.41
N LEU A 223 -3.28 -3.96 18.24
CA LEU A 223 -3.85 -3.04 17.25
C LEU A 223 -4.40 -3.84 16.07
N GLU A 224 -5.58 -3.46 15.60
CA GLU A 224 -6.23 -4.11 14.46
C GLU A 224 -5.33 -4.10 13.23
N LYS A 225 -4.72 -2.96 12.90
CA LYS A 225 -3.83 -2.82 11.74
C LYS A 225 -2.66 -3.84 11.72
N ASP A 226 -2.19 -4.27 12.89
CA ASP A 226 -1.09 -5.24 13.01
C ASP A 226 -1.60 -6.67 12.81
N VAL A 227 -2.77 -6.96 13.35
CA VAL A 227 -3.45 -8.26 13.20
C VAL A 227 -3.83 -8.51 11.74
N THR A 228 -4.45 -7.51 11.09
CA THR A 228 -4.88 -7.60 9.69
C THR A 228 -3.69 -7.81 8.76
N LEU A 229 -2.59 -7.06 8.95
CA LEU A 229 -1.36 -7.23 8.16
C LEU A 229 -0.74 -8.61 8.36
N ALA A 230 -0.64 -9.07 9.61
CA ALA A 230 -0.04 -10.37 9.92
C ALA A 230 -0.81 -11.53 9.27
N VAL A 231 -2.13 -11.51 9.30
CA VAL A 231 -2.96 -12.53 8.65
C VAL A 231 -2.89 -12.42 7.13
N ALA A 232 -2.91 -11.20 6.57
CA ALA A 232 -2.82 -10.97 5.14
C ALA A 232 -1.53 -11.52 4.53
N LEU A 233 -0.39 -11.28 5.18
CA LEU A 233 0.92 -11.78 4.74
C LEU A 233 0.98 -13.32 4.75
N GLU A 234 0.45 -13.96 5.80
CA GLU A 234 0.40 -15.42 5.87
C GLU A 234 -0.56 -16.01 4.81
N LEU A 235 -1.73 -15.39 4.62
CA LEU A 235 -2.69 -15.81 3.61
C LEU A 235 -2.10 -15.74 2.19
N ARG A 236 -1.42 -14.64 1.88
CA ARG A 236 -0.73 -14.47 0.59
C ARG A 236 0.29 -15.60 0.36
N LYS A 237 1.09 -15.91 1.39
CA LYS A 237 2.07 -17.01 1.33
C LYS A 237 1.39 -18.34 1.00
N LEU A 238 0.33 -18.69 1.71
CA LEU A 238 -0.42 -19.94 1.49
C LEU A 238 -0.99 -20.03 0.06
N LEU A 239 -1.58 -18.94 -0.45
CA LEU A 239 -2.12 -18.90 -1.82
C LEU A 239 -1.04 -19.15 -2.88
N MET A 240 0.10 -18.47 -2.74
CA MET A 240 1.20 -18.56 -3.71
C MET A 240 1.93 -19.92 -3.63
N GLU A 241 2.18 -20.43 -2.42
CA GLU A 241 2.98 -21.64 -2.22
C GLU A 241 2.17 -22.94 -2.33
N ASN A 242 0.92 -22.95 -1.84
CA ASN A 242 0.12 -24.17 -1.72
C ASN A 242 -0.97 -24.30 -2.79
N LEU A 243 -1.57 -23.19 -3.24
CA LEU A 243 -2.58 -23.20 -4.31
C LEU A 243 -1.97 -22.93 -5.69
N GLY A 244 -0.89 -22.16 -5.76
CA GLY A 244 -0.19 -21.83 -7.00
C GLY A 244 -0.89 -20.76 -7.83
N VAL A 245 -1.61 -19.86 -7.15
CA VAL A 245 -2.29 -18.68 -7.74
C VAL A 245 -1.54 -17.41 -7.36
N ASN A 246 -1.76 -16.32 -8.10
CA ASN A 246 -1.19 -15.03 -7.76
C ASN A 246 -1.94 -14.41 -6.56
N ALA A 247 -1.20 -13.73 -5.67
CA ALA A 247 -1.78 -12.97 -4.56
C ALA A 247 -1.03 -11.66 -4.32
N LYS A 248 -1.78 -10.54 -4.32
CA LYS A 248 -1.28 -9.18 -4.05
C LYS A 248 -1.96 -8.61 -2.81
N LEU A 249 -1.30 -7.67 -2.14
CA LEU A 249 -1.88 -6.97 -0.99
C LEU A 249 -2.07 -5.48 -1.29
N THR A 250 -3.07 -4.85 -0.65
CA THR A 250 -3.24 -3.39 -0.68
C THR A 250 -2.10 -2.67 0.04
N ARG A 251 -1.57 -3.28 1.11
CA ARG A 251 -0.34 -2.85 1.80
C ARG A 251 0.48 -4.04 2.25
N THR A 252 1.79 -3.88 2.28
CA THR A 252 2.72 -4.93 2.76
C THR A 252 3.48 -4.55 4.03
N GLY A 253 3.25 -3.32 4.52
CA GLY A 253 3.80 -2.74 5.76
C GLY A 253 2.76 -1.87 6.47
N ASP A 254 3.21 -1.06 7.43
CA ASP A 254 2.36 -0.17 8.22
C ASP A 254 2.09 1.17 7.50
N THR A 255 1.36 1.10 6.39
CA THR A 255 1.04 2.26 5.55
C THR A 255 -0.47 2.43 5.43
N PHE A 256 -0.93 3.67 5.50
CA PHE A 256 -2.34 3.99 5.26
C PHE A 256 -2.69 3.87 3.78
N VAL A 257 -3.81 3.21 3.47
CA VAL A 257 -4.39 3.12 2.12
C VAL A 257 -5.86 3.60 2.19
N PRO A 258 -6.24 4.67 1.47
CA PRO A 258 -7.61 5.16 1.41
C PRO A 258 -8.59 4.06 0.93
N LEU A 259 -9.81 4.06 1.47
CA LEU A 259 -10.78 2.99 1.19
C LEU A 259 -11.11 2.84 -0.32
N ALA A 260 -11.26 3.96 -1.03
CA ALA A 260 -11.52 3.96 -2.48
C ALA A 260 -10.36 3.36 -3.31
N GLU A 261 -9.12 3.48 -2.82
CA GLU A 261 -7.94 2.96 -3.51
C GLU A 261 -7.87 1.42 -3.40
N ARG A 262 -8.35 0.83 -2.30
CA ARG A 262 -8.25 -0.60 -2.02
C ARG A 262 -8.93 -1.47 -3.09
N THR A 263 -10.16 -1.16 -3.48
CA THR A 263 -10.86 -1.87 -4.57
C THR A 263 -10.37 -1.44 -5.94
N GLN A 264 -9.95 -0.20 -6.10
CA GLN A 264 -9.36 0.27 -7.37
C GLN A 264 -8.08 -0.50 -7.70
N MET A 265 -7.21 -0.76 -6.71
CA MET A 265 -6.05 -1.66 -6.89
C MET A 265 -6.49 -3.04 -7.39
N ALA A 266 -7.53 -3.62 -6.79
CA ALA A 266 -8.05 -4.92 -7.21
C ALA A 266 -8.53 -4.91 -8.67
N ASN A 267 -9.20 -3.82 -9.08
CA ASN A 267 -9.67 -3.63 -10.44
C ASN A 267 -8.51 -3.44 -11.42
N ASP A 268 -7.51 -2.64 -11.07
CA ASP A 268 -6.33 -2.34 -11.91
C ASP A 268 -5.49 -3.59 -12.19
N TYR A 269 -5.42 -4.50 -11.23
CA TYR A 269 -4.76 -5.81 -11.40
C TYR A 269 -5.67 -6.90 -11.97
N GLU A 270 -6.92 -6.56 -12.35
CA GLU A 270 -7.92 -7.50 -12.84
C GLU A 270 -8.08 -8.72 -11.90
N ALA A 271 -8.14 -8.47 -10.59
CA ALA A 271 -8.20 -9.52 -9.60
C ALA A 271 -9.45 -10.40 -9.79
N SER A 272 -9.27 -11.71 -9.60
CA SER A 272 -10.34 -12.71 -9.67
C SER A 272 -11.18 -12.72 -8.39
N LEU A 273 -10.62 -12.32 -7.25
CA LEU A 273 -11.27 -12.22 -5.95
C LEU A 273 -10.70 -11.04 -5.16
N PHE A 274 -11.54 -10.41 -4.35
CA PHE A 274 -11.14 -9.40 -3.36
C PHE A 274 -11.54 -9.83 -1.94
N ILE A 275 -10.63 -9.70 -0.99
CA ILE A 275 -10.88 -10.03 0.42
C ILE A 275 -10.32 -8.90 1.28
N SER A 276 -11.17 -8.22 2.04
CA SER A 276 -10.75 -7.27 3.07
C SER A 276 -10.73 -7.94 4.44
N LEU A 277 -9.64 -7.78 5.19
CA LEU A 277 -9.42 -8.38 6.51
C LEU A 277 -9.46 -7.28 7.58
N HIS A 278 -10.36 -7.46 8.55
CA HIS A 278 -10.59 -6.58 9.70
C HIS A 278 -10.69 -7.39 11.01
N SER A 279 -10.72 -6.73 12.15
CA SER A 279 -11.03 -7.33 13.45
C SER A 279 -11.93 -6.41 14.26
N ASN A 280 -13.10 -6.93 14.58
CA ASN A 280 -14.15 -6.13 15.17
C ASN A 280 -13.82 -5.70 16.60
N ALA A 281 -14.60 -4.74 17.11
CA ALA A 281 -14.65 -4.40 18.52
C ALA A 281 -16.09 -4.04 18.91
N SER A 282 -16.46 -4.32 20.15
CA SER A 282 -17.79 -4.09 20.72
C SER A 282 -17.73 -3.09 21.88
N PRO A 283 -18.71 -2.19 22.05
CA PRO A 283 -18.65 -1.17 23.09
C PRO A 283 -18.42 -1.70 24.52
N ASP A 284 -18.85 -2.93 24.81
CA ASP A 284 -18.72 -3.57 26.12
C ASP A 284 -17.69 -4.72 26.16
N GLY A 285 -16.97 -4.98 25.06
CA GLY A 285 -15.97 -6.05 24.95
C GLY A 285 -16.51 -7.48 25.06
N LYS A 286 -17.84 -7.69 25.00
CA LYS A 286 -18.43 -9.02 25.25
C LYS A 286 -18.69 -9.83 24.00
N LEU A 287 -18.89 -9.18 22.86
CA LEU A 287 -19.14 -9.89 21.61
C LEU A 287 -17.88 -10.65 21.18
N LYS A 288 -18.08 -11.78 20.51
CA LYS A 288 -16.99 -12.64 20.03
C LYS A 288 -17.46 -13.51 18.87
N GLY A 289 -16.53 -13.86 18.00
CA GLY A 289 -16.76 -14.75 16.87
C GLY A 289 -16.41 -14.14 15.52
N LEU A 290 -16.28 -15.03 14.54
CA LEU A 290 -16.01 -14.70 13.15
C LEU A 290 -17.28 -14.16 12.48
N GLN A 291 -17.17 -13.06 11.74
CA GLN A 291 -18.20 -12.60 10.81
C GLN A 291 -17.60 -12.45 9.40
N THR A 292 -18.40 -12.73 8.38
CA THR A 292 -18.00 -12.50 7.00
C THR A 292 -19.11 -11.75 6.29
N PHE A 293 -18.76 -10.66 5.63
CA PHE A 293 -19.69 -9.75 4.99
C PHE A 293 -19.53 -9.73 3.48
N TYR A 294 -20.66 -9.57 2.80
CA TYR A 294 -20.72 -9.13 1.41
C TYR A 294 -21.47 -7.78 1.35
N LEU A 295 -21.26 -7.02 0.28
CA LEU A 295 -21.90 -5.71 0.13
C LEU A 295 -23.42 -5.88 -0.04
N ASP A 296 -24.21 -5.15 0.74
CA ASP A 296 -25.66 -4.99 0.53
C ASP A 296 -26.10 -3.73 1.28
N THR A 297 -27.01 -2.96 0.71
CA THR A 297 -27.57 -1.75 1.33
C THR A 297 -28.49 -2.08 2.51
N GLN A 298 -29.02 -3.31 2.56
CA GLN A 298 -29.94 -3.79 3.58
C GLN A 298 -29.23 -4.68 4.61
N GLY A 299 -28.72 -4.10 5.69
CA GLY A 299 -28.14 -4.85 6.83
C GLY A 299 -28.96 -4.72 8.11
N ASP A 300 -28.78 -5.65 9.06
CA ASP A 300 -29.27 -5.45 10.43
C ASP A 300 -28.59 -4.22 11.08
N GLU A 301 -29.18 -3.68 12.15
CA GLU A 301 -28.69 -2.46 12.79
C GLU A 301 -27.22 -2.56 13.23
N ALA A 302 -26.83 -3.69 13.82
CA ALA A 302 -25.45 -3.92 14.24
C ALA A 302 -24.47 -3.91 13.05
N SER A 303 -24.85 -4.52 11.93
CA SER A 303 -24.07 -4.58 10.70
C SER A 303 -23.96 -3.20 10.03
N ARG A 304 -25.01 -2.38 10.08
CA ARG A 304 -24.99 -1.01 9.57
C ARG A 304 -24.09 -0.09 10.40
N LEU A 305 -24.21 -0.14 11.73
CA LEU A 305 -23.35 0.64 12.63
C LEU A 305 -21.87 0.26 12.49
N LEU A 306 -21.58 -1.04 12.30
CA LEU A 306 -20.24 -1.51 11.99
C LEU A 306 -19.72 -0.91 10.68
N ALA A 307 -20.50 -0.99 9.60
CA ALA A 307 -20.13 -0.41 8.32
C ALA A 307 -19.92 1.11 8.42
N GLU A 308 -20.79 1.84 9.13
CA GLU A 308 -20.63 3.27 9.38
C GLU A 308 -19.28 3.60 10.04
N ARG A 309 -18.86 2.82 11.03
CA ARG A 309 -17.55 2.97 11.69
C ARG A 309 -16.39 2.75 10.72
N GLU A 310 -16.43 1.66 9.96
CA GLU A 310 -15.36 1.34 9.00
C GLU A 310 -15.33 2.34 7.83
N ASN A 311 -16.45 3.02 7.55
CA ASN A 311 -16.57 4.00 6.49
C ASN A 311 -16.15 5.43 6.91
N ILE A 312 -15.74 5.68 8.17
CA ILE A 312 -15.40 7.04 8.66
C ILE A 312 -14.29 7.71 7.82
N GLY A 313 -13.41 6.92 7.19
CA GLY A 313 -12.36 7.42 6.29
C GLY A 313 -12.74 7.49 4.80
N ALA A 314 -13.99 7.20 4.43
CA ALA A 314 -14.42 7.14 3.02
C ALA A 314 -14.74 8.53 2.43
N PHE A 315 -15.02 9.53 3.26
CA PHE A 315 -15.56 10.81 2.81
C PHE A 315 -14.98 11.98 3.59
N ASP A 316 -14.49 12.98 2.84
CA ASP A 316 -14.34 14.34 3.34
C ASP A 316 -15.56 15.13 2.81
N SER A 317 -16.40 15.68 3.69
CA SER A 317 -17.67 16.40 3.45
C SER A 317 -18.97 15.58 3.21
N SER A 318 -20.00 15.98 3.96
CA SER A 318 -21.28 15.33 4.21
C SER A 318 -22.30 15.32 3.05
N GLU A 319 -21.97 15.81 1.86
CA GLU A 319 -22.89 15.82 0.70
C GLU A 319 -22.72 14.60 -0.24
N SER A 320 -21.64 13.82 -0.09
CA SER A 320 -21.28 12.73 -1.01
C SER A 320 -21.80 11.34 -0.60
N ALA A 321 -22.19 11.16 0.66
CA ALA A 321 -22.66 9.89 1.20
C ALA A 321 -23.97 9.41 0.56
N ASP A 322 -24.94 10.31 0.35
CA ASP A 322 -26.24 10.00 -0.25
C ASP A 322 -26.12 9.54 -1.70
N LEU A 323 -25.26 10.19 -2.49
CA LEU A 323 -25.07 9.85 -3.91
C LEU A 323 -24.35 8.51 -4.06
N GLN A 324 -23.40 8.21 -3.18
CA GLN A 324 -22.63 6.97 -3.23
C GLN A 324 -23.42 5.76 -2.70
N PHE A 325 -24.37 5.97 -1.78
CA PHE A 325 -25.33 4.93 -1.38
C PHE A 325 -26.33 4.63 -2.51
N ILE A 326 -26.83 5.65 -3.21
CA ILE A 326 -27.63 5.48 -4.43
C ILE A 326 -26.84 4.75 -5.55
N LEU A 327 -25.55 5.02 -5.69
CA LEU A 327 -24.66 4.31 -6.62
C LEU A 327 -24.38 2.87 -6.17
N SER A 328 -24.31 2.58 -4.87
CA SER A 328 -24.12 1.19 -4.37
C SER A 328 -25.30 0.27 -4.72
N ASP A 329 -26.52 0.80 -4.75
CA ASP A 329 -27.74 0.10 -5.21
C ASP A 329 -27.70 -0.19 -6.73
N LEU A 330 -26.95 0.61 -7.51
CA LEU A 330 -26.77 0.47 -8.97
C LEU A 330 -25.53 -0.38 -9.36
N ILE A 331 -24.46 -0.42 -8.54
CA ILE A 331 -23.12 -0.90 -8.95
C ILE A 331 -22.90 -2.42 -8.81
N GLN A 332 -23.58 -3.18 -7.93
CA GLN A 332 -23.16 -4.57 -7.64
C GLN A 332 -24.21 -5.69 -7.80
N SER A 333 -25.20 -5.56 -8.67
CA SER A 333 -26.09 -6.70 -8.94
C SER A 333 -25.39 -7.89 -9.60
N SER A 334 -24.36 -7.67 -10.43
CA SER A 334 -23.78 -8.72 -11.28
C SER A 334 -22.82 -9.68 -10.58
N LYS A 335 -22.20 -9.28 -9.46
CA LYS A 335 -21.25 -10.09 -8.67
C LYS A 335 -21.76 -10.45 -7.27
N MET A 336 -23.01 -10.10 -6.98
CA MET A 336 -23.64 -10.34 -5.68
C MET A 336 -23.70 -11.84 -5.35
N GLU A 337 -24.29 -12.65 -6.23
CA GLU A 337 -24.47 -14.08 -6.00
C GLU A 337 -23.12 -14.80 -5.82
N GLU A 338 -22.13 -14.43 -6.64
CA GLU A 338 -20.76 -14.94 -6.56
C GLU A 338 -20.11 -14.56 -5.21
N SER A 339 -20.31 -13.33 -4.73
CA SER A 339 -19.79 -12.83 -3.45
C SER A 339 -20.46 -13.53 -2.26
N ILE A 340 -21.77 -13.79 -2.32
CA ILE A 340 -22.50 -14.56 -1.31
C ILE A 340 -21.97 -16.00 -1.24
N ALA A 341 -21.81 -16.65 -2.39
CA ALA A 341 -21.27 -18.00 -2.45
C ALA A 341 -19.83 -18.05 -1.91
N PHE A 342 -19.02 -17.06 -2.28
CA PHE A 342 -17.64 -16.92 -1.82
C PHE A 342 -17.56 -16.72 -0.30
N ALA A 343 -18.34 -15.78 0.26
CA ALA A 343 -18.43 -15.51 1.69
C ALA A 343 -18.76 -16.77 2.49
N ARG A 344 -19.79 -17.52 2.06
CA ARG A 344 -20.21 -18.77 2.73
C ARG A 344 -19.12 -19.83 2.73
N LYS A 345 -18.40 -20.02 1.62
CA LYS A 345 -17.32 -21.00 1.54
C LYS A 345 -16.15 -20.62 2.43
N VAL A 346 -15.73 -19.35 2.38
CA VAL A 346 -14.63 -18.84 3.21
C VAL A 346 -14.97 -18.95 4.68
N HIS A 347 -16.16 -18.51 5.07
CA HIS A 347 -16.62 -18.56 6.46
C HIS A 347 -16.66 -19.99 7.01
N ALA A 348 -17.30 -20.91 6.30
CA ALA A 348 -17.43 -22.30 6.73
C ALA A 348 -16.08 -23.02 6.83
N ALA A 349 -15.20 -22.83 5.85
CA ALA A 349 -13.87 -23.43 5.86
C ALA A 349 -12.98 -22.87 6.98
N THR A 350 -13.11 -21.57 7.27
CA THR A 350 -12.37 -20.90 8.34
C THR A 350 -12.75 -21.48 9.71
N LEU A 351 -14.05 -21.52 10.02
CA LEU A 351 -14.53 -22.10 11.28
C LEU A 351 -14.18 -23.59 11.40
N LYS A 352 -14.35 -24.37 10.32
CA LYS A 352 -14.00 -25.80 10.30
C LYS A 352 -12.52 -26.02 10.62
N THR A 353 -11.65 -25.17 10.11
CA THR A 353 -10.20 -25.26 10.32
C THR A 353 -9.84 -24.87 11.75
N LEU A 354 -10.31 -23.71 12.21
CA LEU A 354 -10.02 -23.20 13.54
C LEU A 354 -10.52 -24.14 14.65
N ARG A 355 -11.76 -24.65 14.54
CA ARG A 355 -12.37 -25.51 15.57
C ARG A 355 -11.64 -26.83 15.82
N ARG A 356 -10.67 -27.21 14.97
CA ARG A 356 -9.79 -28.37 15.24
C ARG A 356 -8.89 -28.16 16.46
N ARG A 357 -8.47 -26.92 16.72
CA ARG A 357 -7.56 -26.56 17.81
C ARG A 357 -8.14 -25.50 18.74
N TRP A 358 -8.98 -24.62 18.21
CA TRP A 358 -9.55 -23.45 18.88
C TRP A 358 -11.05 -23.65 19.00
N SER A 359 -11.46 -24.56 19.90
CA SER A 359 -12.88 -24.95 20.09
C SER A 359 -13.79 -23.78 20.48
N THR A 360 -13.21 -22.68 20.99
CA THR A 360 -13.92 -21.45 21.36
C THR A 360 -14.19 -20.52 20.18
N ALA A 361 -13.76 -20.86 18.96
CA ALA A 361 -14.03 -20.07 17.75
C ALA A 361 -15.55 -20.00 17.49
N ALA A 362 -16.14 -18.89 17.92
CA ALA A 362 -17.56 -18.62 17.79
C ALA A 362 -17.91 -18.23 16.35
N ASP A 363 -19.13 -18.59 15.97
CA ASP A 363 -19.70 -18.35 14.64
C ASP A 363 -20.76 -17.28 14.76
N MET A 364 -20.52 -16.14 14.12
CA MET A 364 -21.50 -15.05 14.01
C MET A 364 -22.06 -14.91 12.60
N GLY A 365 -21.76 -15.88 11.72
CA GLY A 365 -22.37 -16.08 10.42
C GLY A 365 -21.86 -15.17 9.31
N VAL A 366 -22.40 -15.44 8.11
CA VAL A 366 -22.28 -14.57 6.96
C VAL A 366 -23.37 -13.51 7.02
N ARG A 367 -23.00 -12.26 6.83
CA ARG A 367 -23.86 -11.07 6.98
C ARG A 367 -23.70 -10.15 5.79
N LYS A 368 -24.48 -9.07 5.82
CA LYS A 368 -24.57 -8.11 4.74
C LYS A 368 -24.64 -6.70 5.28
N ALA A 369 -23.88 -5.79 4.68
CA ALA A 369 -23.75 -4.41 5.14
C ALA A 369 -23.15 -3.50 4.06
N PRO A 370 -23.37 -2.18 4.13
CA PRO A 370 -22.87 -1.23 3.13
C PRO A 370 -21.41 -0.82 3.39
N PHE A 371 -20.48 -1.79 3.40
CA PHE A 371 -19.05 -1.49 3.56
C PHE A 371 -18.48 -0.80 2.34
N TYR A 372 -17.93 0.39 2.53
CA TYR A 372 -17.40 1.21 1.45
C TYR A 372 -16.22 0.55 0.73
N VAL A 373 -15.38 -0.18 1.47
CA VAL A 373 -14.25 -0.94 0.92
C VAL A 373 -14.67 -2.08 -0.02
N LEU A 374 -15.96 -2.40 -0.13
CA LEU A 374 -16.46 -3.38 -1.10
C LEU A 374 -17.06 -2.72 -2.34
N VAL A 375 -17.27 -1.40 -2.31
CA VAL A 375 -17.89 -0.64 -3.40
C VAL A 375 -16.93 -0.56 -4.59
N GLY A 376 -17.49 -0.72 -5.80
CA GLY A 376 -16.76 -0.56 -7.04
C GLY A 376 -15.88 -1.75 -7.45
N ALA A 377 -15.84 -2.83 -6.67
CA ALA A 377 -15.15 -4.07 -7.06
C ALA A 377 -15.84 -4.74 -8.26
N HIS A 378 -15.06 -5.11 -9.29
CA HIS A 378 -15.55 -5.77 -10.50
C HIS A 378 -15.55 -7.32 -10.42
N MET A 379 -15.12 -7.86 -9.28
CA MET A 379 -14.99 -9.28 -8.98
C MET A 379 -15.73 -9.62 -7.68
N PRO A 380 -15.93 -10.92 -7.37
CA PRO A 380 -16.49 -11.30 -6.08
C PRO A 380 -15.64 -10.76 -4.93
N CYS A 381 -16.29 -10.07 -3.99
CA CYS A 381 -15.62 -9.35 -2.91
C CYS A 381 -16.27 -9.62 -1.55
N ILE A 382 -15.46 -9.80 -0.52
CA ILE A 382 -15.93 -10.00 0.86
C ILE A 382 -15.09 -9.20 1.85
N LEU A 383 -15.66 -8.89 3.01
CA LEU A 383 -14.96 -8.41 4.19
C LEU A 383 -15.04 -9.47 5.30
N ILE A 384 -13.93 -9.75 5.97
CA ILE A 384 -13.86 -10.70 7.08
C ILE A 384 -13.53 -9.93 8.35
N GLU A 385 -14.50 -9.87 9.26
CA GLU A 385 -14.24 -9.51 10.64
C GLU A 385 -13.74 -10.75 11.36
N MET A 386 -12.42 -10.85 11.46
CA MET A 386 -11.74 -12.08 11.83
C MET A 386 -12.24 -12.57 13.18
N PHE A 387 -12.21 -11.73 14.21
CA PHE A 387 -12.78 -11.95 15.55
C PHE A 387 -12.86 -10.59 16.29
N PHE A 388 -13.39 -10.55 17.52
CA PHE A 388 -13.48 -9.32 18.32
C PHE A 388 -12.18 -9.07 19.11
N ILE A 389 -11.39 -8.07 18.70
CA ILE A 389 -10.04 -7.81 19.20
C ILE A 389 -10.01 -7.35 20.68
N ASP A 390 -11.09 -6.73 21.13
CA ASP A 390 -11.32 -6.20 22.47
C ASP A 390 -11.89 -7.25 23.44
N ASN A 391 -12.42 -8.36 22.92
CA ASN A 391 -12.93 -9.44 23.72
C ASN A 391 -11.77 -10.26 24.34
N PRO A 392 -11.79 -10.59 25.65
CA PRO A 392 -10.70 -11.31 26.31
C PRO A 392 -10.33 -12.66 25.66
N THR A 393 -11.31 -13.40 25.12
CA THR A 393 -11.05 -14.70 24.49
C THR A 393 -10.51 -14.51 23.07
N ASP A 394 -11.23 -13.73 22.26
CA ASP A 394 -10.87 -13.52 20.85
C ASP A 394 -9.59 -12.70 20.72
N GLY A 395 -9.44 -11.60 21.45
CA GLY A 395 -8.22 -10.80 21.51
C GLY A 395 -7.02 -11.59 22.01
N GLY A 396 -7.21 -12.44 23.03
CA GLY A 396 -6.17 -13.37 23.50
C GLY A 396 -5.74 -14.37 22.42
N ASN A 397 -6.69 -14.89 21.65
CA ASN A 397 -6.41 -15.74 20.49
C ASN A 397 -5.72 -14.96 19.37
N LEU A 398 -6.23 -13.78 18.99
CA LEU A 398 -5.65 -12.93 17.94
C LEU A 398 -4.23 -12.47 18.28
N ALA A 399 -3.87 -12.34 19.57
CA ALA A 399 -2.50 -12.09 20.00
C ALA A 399 -1.54 -13.27 19.70
N SER A 400 -2.03 -14.52 19.66
CA SER A 400 -1.24 -15.70 19.32
C SER A 400 -0.92 -15.78 17.82
N LYS A 401 0.38 -16.00 17.52
CA LYS A 401 0.84 -16.21 16.15
C LYS A 401 0.29 -17.50 15.56
N GLU A 402 0.15 -18.54 16.38
CA GLU A 402 -0.41 -19.83 16.00
C GLU A 402 -1.87 -19.69 15.58
N PHE A 403 -2.67 -18.94 16.35
CA PHE A 403 -4.06 -18.68 15.99
C PHE A 403 -4.17 -17.92 14.67
N ARG A 404 -3.38 -16.84 14.49
CA ARG A 404 -3.36 -16.07 13.24
C ARG A 404 -2.97 -16.92 12.03
N ARG A 405 -2.04 -17.88 12.21
CA ARG A 405 -1.68 -18.87 11.18
C ARG A 405 -2.82 -19.82 10.85
N ASP A 406 -3.47 -20.40 11.86
CA ASP A 406 -4.60 -21.31 11.66
C ASP A 406 -5.83 -20.58 11.06
N LEU A 407 -6.00 -19.30 11.39
CA LEU A 407 -6.99 -18.40 10.80
C LEU A 407 -6.70 -18.16 9.32
N ALA A 408 -5.47 -17.79 8.96
CA ALA A 408 -5.08 -17.61 7.56
C ALA A 408 -5.22 -18.91 6.76
N LEU A 409 -4.88 -20.06 7.37
CA LEU A 409 -5.10 -21.39 6.79
C LEU A 409 -6.59 -21.66 6.55
N GLY A 410 -7.45 -21.30 7.50
CA GLY A 410 -8.90 -21.43 7.35
C GLY A 410 -9.46 -20.63 6.18
N ILE A 411 -9.02 -19.37 6.05
CA ILE A 411 -9.41 -18.49 4.94
C ILE A 411 -8.89 -19.07 3.60
N PHE A 412 -7.63 -19.51 3.57
CA PHE A 412 -7.02 -20.19 2.42
C PHE A 412 -7.82 -21.42 1.97
N GLU A 413 -8.22 -22.30 2.89
CA GLU A 413 -9.01 -23.48 2.56
C GLU A 413 -10.35 -23.10 1.91
N GLY A 414 -10.95 -22.01 2.36
CA GLY A 414 -12.15 -21.43 1.76
C GLY A 414 -11.96 -20.95 0.32
N ILE A 415 -10.91 -20.16 0.08
CA ILE A 415 -10.55 -19.67 -1.25
C ILE A 415 -10.22 -20.83 -2.18
N LYS A 416 -9.45 -21.81 -1.71
CA LYS A 416 -9.11 -23.01 -2.46
C LYS A 416 -10.35 -23.78 -2.90
N ASN A 417 -11.33 -23.95 -2.00
CA ASN A 417 -12.58 -24.62 -2.33
C ASN A 417 -13.37 -23.84 -3.38
N TYR A 418 -13.45 -22.52 -3.24
CA TYR A 418 -14.11 -21.66 -4.23
C TYR A 418 -13.43 -21.71 -5.60
N TYR A 419 -12.09 -21.63 -5.63
CA TYR A 419 -11.29 -21.69 -6.86
C TYR A 419 -11.52 -22.98 -7.66
N TYR A 420 -11.53 -24.14 -7.00
CA TYR A 420 -11.72 -25.42 -7.70
C TYR A 420 -13.13 -25.59 -8.25
N GLU A 421 -14.14 -25.07 -7.56
CA GLU A 421 -15.53 -25.09 -8.04
C GLU A 421 -15.74 -24.16 -9.23
N ALA A 422 -15.22 -22.93 -9.16
CA ALA A 422 -15.26 -21.98 -10.28
C ALA A 422 -14.54 -22.51 -11.54
N LYS A 423 -13.59 -23.44 -11.37
CA LYS A 423 -12.92 -24.13 -12.49
C LYS A 423 -13.70 -25.32 -13.03
N SER A 424 -14.43 -26.06 -12.19
CA SER A 424 -15.27 -27.16 -12.68
C SER A 424 -16.44 -26.66 -13.51
N ASP A 425 -16.99 -25.48 -13.19
CA ASP A 425 -18.15 -24.93 -13.90
C ASP A 425 -17.80 -24.32 -15.28
N LYS A 426 -16.50 -24.17 -15.59
CA LYS A 426 -16.00 -23.65 -16.88
C LYS A 426 -15.56 -24.75 -17.86
N GLN A 427 -15.58 -26.01 -17.45
CA GLN A 427 -15.35 -27.19 -18.30
C GLN A 427 -16.68 -27.82 -18.69
#